data_AF-A0A7L2B782-F1
#
_entry.id   AF-A0A7L2B782-F1
#
_cell.length_a   1.000
_cell.length_b   1.000
_cell.length_c   1.000
_cell.angle_alpha   90.00
_cell.angle_beta   90.00
_cell.angle_gamma   90.00
#
_symmetry.space_group_name_H-M   'P 1'
#
loop_
_entity.id
_entity.type
_entity.pdbx_description
1 polymer ?
#
loop_
_entity_poly.entity_id
_entity_poly.type
_entity_poly.pdbx_seq_one_letter_code
_entity_poly.pdbx_strand_id
1 'polypeptide(L)'
;KVMCSGKLQTGLLVAGYFIYLLVGAAMFQVLERTAEKQEKMAAAQMKETFLQNFTRLTVAEMEQFMKNLTKAIQNGVYPVGNESQIDDSNWDFSNSFFFAGTVVSTIGYGTLHPKTAGGQIFCVFFALFGIPLNIVFLHRVGKMLSLLCKKLGKFLHEKGMRKKKIKFLTLLFFLATGILVFLCLPSLFFQITEGWSYSEGIYFAFITLSTIGFGDYVVGK
;
A
#
# COMPACT_ATOMS: atom_id res chain seq x y z
N LYS A 1 38.08 12.02 -22.56
CA LYS A 1 36.71 12.44 -22.96
C LYS A 1 35.60 11.56 -22.37
N VAL A 2 35.74 10.23 -22.30
CA VAL A 2 34.69 9.30 -21.77
C VAL A 2 34.38 9.50 -20.27
N MET A 3 35.39 9.78 -19.44
CA MET A 3 35.22 9.92 -17.99
C MET A 3 34.47 11.19 -17.54
N CYS A 4 34.50 12.26 -18.36
CA CYS A 4 33.75 13.50 -18.08
C CYS A 4 32.25 13.35 -18.40
N SER A 5 31.91 12.49 -19.36
CA SER A 5 30.53 12.19 -19.76
C SER A 5 29.76 11.42 -18.68
N GLY A 6 30.42 10.51 -17.96
CA GLY A 6 29.79 9.73 -16.89
C GLY A 6 29.40 10.58 -15.69
N LYS A 7 30.31 11.45 -15.21
CA LYS A 7 30.01 12.39 -14.10
C LYS A 7 28.87 13.36 -14.46
N LEU A 8 28.84 13.84 -15.70
CA LEU A 8 27.77 14.71 -16.18
C LEU A 8 26.42 13.97 -16.27
N GLN A 9 26.39 12.73 -16.76
CA GLN A 9 25.17 11.92 -16.81
C GLN A 9 24.63 11.61 -15.41
N THR A 10 25.51 11.25 -14.47
CA THR A 10 25.11 11.05 -13.06
C THR A 10 24.57 12.34 -12.45
N GLY A 11 25.23 13.47 -12.69
CA GLY A 11 24.76 14.78 -12.22
C GLY A 11 23.37 15.15 -12.76
N LEU A 12 23.14 14.94 -14.05
CA LEU A 12 21.83 15.17 -14.68
C LEU A 12 20.74 14.24 -14.13
N LEU A 13 21.07 12.97 -13.88
CA LEU A 13 20.13 12.01 -13.30
C LEU A 13 19.72 12.40 -11.87
N VAL A 14 20.69 12.79 -11.04
CA VAL A 14 20.43 13.25 -9.67
C VAL A 14 19.58 14.53 -9.68
N ALA A 15 19.93 15.50 -10.53
CA ALA A 15 19.16 16.72 -10.66
C ALA A 15 17.72 16.45 -11.14
N GLY A 16 17.55 15.60 -12.15
CA GLY A 16 16.23 15.21 -12.66
C GLY A 16 15.37 14.51 -11.61
N TYR A 17 15.97 13.61 -10.82
CA TYR A 17 15.28 12.94 -9.71
C TYR A 17 14.84 13.93 -8.63
N PHE A 18 15.71 14.88 -8.26
CA PHE A 18 15.36 15.90 -7.28
C PHE A 18 14.22 16.80 -7.78
N ILE A 19 14.25 17.21 -9.05
CA ILE A 19 13.16 17.96 -9.69
C ILE A 19 11.86 17.16 -9.66
N TYR A 20 11.90 15.86 -9.96
CA TYR A 20 10.73 14.99 -9.91
C TYR A 20 10.09 14.96 -8.51
N LEU A 21 10.91 14.85 -7.46
CA LEU A 21 10.44 14.91 -6.07
C LEU A 21 9.86 16.27 -5.70
N LEU A 22 10.48 17.37 -6.14
CA LEU A 22 9.97 18.72 -5.88
C LEU A 22 8.61 18.96 -6.54
N VAL A 23 8.42 18.48 -7.78
CA VAL A 23 7.14 18.55 -8.48
C VAL A 23 6.09 17.72 -7.73
N GLY A 24 6.43 16.49 -7.32
CA GLY A 24 5.55 15.65 -6.51
C GLY A 24 5.13 16.33 -5.20
N ALA A 25 6.09 16.91 -4.46
CA ALA A 25 5.84 17.61 -3.21
C ALA A 25 4.91 18.82 -3.39
N ALA A 26 5.14 19.63 -4.44
CA ALA A 26 4.27 20.76 -4.75
C ALA A 26 2.84 20.30 -5.12
N MET A 27 2.70 19.24 -5.92
CA MET A 27 1.40 18.70 -6.30
C MET A 27 0.63 18.16 -5.08
N PHE A 28 1.25 17.33 -4.24
CA PHE A 28 0.60 16.84 -3.02
C PHE A 28 0.25 17.98 -2.08
N GLN A 29 1.12 18.98 -1.91
CA GLN A 29 0.80 20.14 -1.07
C GLN A 29 -0.41 20.91 -1.61
N VAL A 30 -0.53 21.12 -2.92
CA VAL A 30 -1.66 21.84 -3.50
C VAL A 30 -2.96 21.04 -3.37
N LEU A 31 -2.91 19.74 -3.63
CA LEU A 31 -4.08 18.86 -3.61
C LEU A 31 -4.57 18.58 -2.18
N GLU A 32 -3.67 18.28 -1.24
CA GLU A 32 -4.03 17.77 0.09
C GLU A 32 -4.22 18.87 1.14
N ARG A 33 -3.53 20.01 1.02
CA ARG A 33 -3.52 21.03 2.09
C ARG A 33 -4.91 21.61 2.40
N THR A 34 -5.76 21.72 1.38
CA THR A 34 -7.12 22.24 1.57
C THR A 34 -8.00 21.22 2.28
N ALA A 35 -7.93 19.94 1.86
CA ALA A 35 -8.66 18.84 2.50
C ALA A 35 -8.22 18.66 3.96
N GLU A 36 -6.91 18.63 4.23
CA GLU A 36 -6.36 18.54 5.59
C GLU A 36 -6.86 19.68 6.50
N LYS A 37 -6.91 20.91 5.98
CA LYS A 37 -7.42 22.06 6.73
C LYS A 37 -8.91 21.91 7.04
N GLN A 38 -9.70 21.39 6.11
CA GLN A 38 -11.13 21.13 6.31
C GLN A 38 -11.34 20.04 7.36
N GLU A 39 -10.59 18.94 7.31
CA GLU A 39 -10.66 17.87 8.32
C GLU A 39 -10.30 18.37 9.72
N LYS A 40 -9.24 19.19 9.83
CA LYS A 40 -8.86 19.83 11.10
C LYS A 40 -9.95 20.74 11.65
N MET A 41 -10.59 21.52 10.78
CA MET A 41 -11.72 22.38 11.17
C MET A 41 -12.93 21.56 11.61
N ALA A 42 -13.29 20.51 10.86
CA ALA A 42 -14.38 19.62 11.20
C ALA A 42 -14.15 18.90 12.54
N ALA A 43 -12.93 18.41 12.80
CA ALA A 43 -12.57 17.80 14.07
C ALA A 43 -12.66 18.78 15.25
N ALA A 44 -12.21 20.03 15.06
CA ALA A 44 -12.34 21.08 16.08
C ALA A 44 -13.82 21.41 16.37
N GLN A 45 -14.64 21.51 15.33
CA GLN A 45 -16.07 21.78 15.46
C GLN A 45 -16.80 20.62 16.16
N MET A 46 -16.46 19.38 15.83
CA MET A 46 -17.00 18.19 16.50
C MET A 46 -16.64 18.17 17.99
N LYS A 47 -15.40 18.53 18.34
CA LYS A 47 -14.95 18.68 19.73
C LYS A 47 -15.77 19.73 20.47
N GLU A 48 -15.97 20.91 19.88
CA GLU A 48 -16.73 22.00 20.48
C GLU A 48 -18.20 21.63 20.68
N THR A 49 -18.82 21.02 19.67
CA THR A 49 -20.22 20.57 19.71
C THR A 49 -20.43 19.54 20.82
N PHE A 50 -19.47 18.62 20.98
CA PHE A 50 -19.50 17.64 22.05
C PHE A 50 -19.41 18.28 23.44
N LEU A 51 -18.50 19.25 23.63
CA LEU A 51 -18.36 19.97 24.91
C LEU A 51 -19.62 20.77 25.27
N GLN A 52 -20.29 21.37 24.29
CA GLN A 52 -21.54 22.11 24.52
C GLN A 52 -22.66 21.21 25.08
N ASN A 53 -22.69 19.93 24.71
CA ASN A 53 -23.66 18.96 25.25
C ASN A 53 -23.36 18.53 26.70
N PHE A 54 -22.13 18.74 27.20
CA PHE A 54 -21.71 18.29 28.54
C PHE A 54 -21.13 19.45 29.37
N THR A 55 -22.02 20.15 30.09
CA THR A 55 -21.67 21.33 30.90
C THR A 55 -20.69 21.08 32.05
N ARG A 56 -20.47 19.82 32.45
CA ARG A 56 -19.52 19.44 33.51
C ARG A 56 -18.15 18.98 32.99
N LEU A 57 -17.99 18.80 31.68
CA LEU A 57 -16.75 18.30 31.10
C LEU A 57 -15.85 19.49 30.70
N THR A 58 -14.66 19.56 31.27
CA THR A 58 -13.70 20.61 30.91
C THR A 58 -12.95 20.26 29.63
N VAL A 59 -12.44 21.29 28.93
CA VAL A 59 -11.60 21.12 27.73
C VAL A 59 -10.36 20.25 28.04
N ALA A 60 -9.75 20.45 29.22
CA ALA A 60 -8.55 19.72 29.63
C ALA A 60 -8.82 18.22 29.86
N GLU A 61 -9.93 17.88 30.51
CA GLU A 61 -10.34 16.48 30.71
C GLU A 61 -10.64 15.79 29.38
N MET A 62 -11.34 16.48 28.47
CA MET A 62 -11.61 15.95 27.13
C MET A 62 -10.32 15.72 26.33
N GLU A 63 -9.38 16.67 26.37
CA GLU A 63 -8.09 16.50 25.70
C GLU A 63 -7.27 15.36 26.29
N GLN A 64 -7.28 15.20 27.61
CA GLN A 64 -6.59 14.10 28.28
C GLN A 64 -7.22 12.75 27.91
N PHE A 65 -8.55 12.67 27.87
CA PHE A 65 -9.27 11.50 27.38
C PHE A 65 -8.90 11.18 25.93
N MET A 66 -8.95 12.18 25.04
CA MET A 66 -8.59 12.01 23.62
C MET A 66 -7.14 11.55 23.48
N LYS A 67 -6.18 12.09 24.26
CA LYS A 67 -4.79 11.62 24.26
C LYS A 67 -4.67 10.16 24.68
N ASN A 68 -5.37 9.76 25.74
CA ASN A 68 -5.37 8.38 26.20
C ASN A 68 -6.00 7.44 25.17
N LEU A 69 -7.10 7.86 24.54
CA LEU A 69 -7.78 7.14 23.46
C LEU A 69 -6.87 6.99 22.23
N THR A 70 -6.25 8.08 21.77
CA THR A 70 -5.28 8.03 20.65
C THR A 70 -4.11 7.11 20.98
N LYS A 71 -3.60 7.12 22.21
CA LYS A 71 -2.54 6.19 22.65
C LYS A 71 -3.01 4.74 22.61
N ALA A 72 -4.25 4.45 23.01
CA ALA A 72 -4.83 3.11 22.91
C ALA A 72 -4.95 2.66 21.44
N ILE A 73 -5.46 3.54 20.56
CA ILE A 73 -5.60 3.27 19.13
C ILE A 73 -4.23 3.08 18.45
N GLN A 74 -3.23 3.89 18.78
CA GLN A 74 -1.85 3.69 18.34
C GLN A 74 -1.29 2.35 18.83
N ASN A 75 -1.74 1.89 20.00
CA ASN A 75 -1.46 0.56 20.52
C ASN A 75 -2.35 -0.53 19.89
N GLY A 76 -3.12 -0.25 18.84
CA GLY A 76 -3.99 -1.21 18.15
C GLY A 76 -5.20 -1.66 18.96
N VAL A 77 -5.52 -0.94 20.04
CA VAL A 77 -6.71 -1.15 20.86
C VAL A 77 -7.75 -0.14 20.44
N TYR A 78 -8.85 -0.60 19.84
CA TYR A 78 -9.98 0.23 19.45
C TYR A 78 -11.08 0.10 20.49
N PRO A 79 -11.22 1.05 21.43
CA PRO A 79 -12.15 0.92 22.55
C PRO A 79 -13.58 1.35 22.17
N VAL A 80 -13.99 1.07 20.93
CA VAL A 80 -15.30 1.45 20.40
C VAL A 80 -16.07 0.16 20.13
N GLY A 81 -17.06 -0.14 20.99
CA GLY A 81 -17.85 -1.38 20.91
C GLY A 81 -18.31 -1.86 22.29
N ASN A 82 -19.12 -2.94 22.32
CA ASN A 82 -19.45 -3.65 23.56
C ASN A 82 -18.26 -4.50 24.01
N GLU A 83 -18.17 -4.81 25.32
CA GLU A 83 -17.13 -5.67 25.92
C GLU A 83 -16.95 -7.04 25.22
N SER A 84 -17.93 -7.48 24.44
CA SER A 84 -17.88 -8.70 23.62
C SER A 84 -16.90 -8.66 22.44
N GLN A 85 -16.37 -7.49 22.05
CA GLN A 85 -15.32 -7.36 21.03
C GLN A 85 -13.90 -7.51 21.60
N ILE A 86 -13.75 -7.74 22.91
CA ILE A 86 -12.44 -7.98 23.55
C ILE A 86 -11.83 -9.30 23.05
N ASP A 87 -12.65 -10.25 22.60
CA ASP A 87 -12.21 -11.55 22.07
C ASP A 87 -11.86 -11.53 20.57
N ASP A 88 -12.18 -10.44 19.84
CA ASP A 88 -11.80 -10.28 18.43
C ASP A 88 -10.33 -9.89 18.32
N SER A 89 -9.46 -10.91 18.35
CA SER A 89 -8.02 -10.73 18.21
C SER A 89 -7.66 -10.37 16.76
N ASN A 90 -7.08 -9.18 16.58
CA ASN A 90 -6.39 -8.80 15.33
C ASN A 90 -5.23 -9.75 14.94
N TRP A 91 -4.83 -10.67 15.84
CA TRP A 91 -3.82 -11.71 15.61
C TRP A 91 -4.44 -13.12 15.51
N ASP A 92 -5.57 -13.28 14.82
CA ASP A 92 -5.98 -14.60 14.34
C ASP A 92 -5.00 -15.15 13.27
N PHE A 93 -5.18 -16.41 12.87
CA PHE A 93 -4.28 -17.04 11.90
C PHE A 93 -4.34 -16.40 10.51
N SER A 94 -5.51 -15.95 10.05
CA SER A 94 -5.70 -15.34 8.73
C SER A 94 -4.97 -14.00 8.65
N ASN A 95 -5.18 -13.14 9.65
CA ASN A 95 -4.53 -11.85 9.81
C ASN A 95 -3.03 -12.01 10.05
N SER A 96 -2.60 -13.02 10.81
CA SER A 96 -1.18 -13.35 11.00
C SER A 96 -0.50 -13.81 9.71
N PHE A 97 -1.18 -14.62 8.90
CA PHE A 97 -0.67 -15.07 7.60
C PHE A 97 -0.58 -13.91 6.62
N PHE A 98 -1.59 -13.05 6.58
CA PHE A 98 -1.58 -11.82 5.79
C PHE A 98 -0.41 -10.91 6.21
N PHE A 99 -0.25 -10.67 7.51
CA PHE A 99 0.89 -9.92 8.06
C PHE A 99 2.23 -10.51 7.60
N ALA A 100 2.44 -11.82 7.76
CA ALA A 100 3.65 -12.50 7.31
C ALA A 100 3.90 -12.28 5.81
N GLY A 101 2.85 -12.36 4.99
CA GLY A 101 2.87 -12.02 3.57
C GLY A 101 3.34 -10.59 3.30
N THR A 102 2.80 -9.60 4.02
CA THR A 102 3.19 -8.19 3.85
C THR A 102 4.63 -7.91 4.27
N VAL A 103 5.17 -8.64 5.24
CA VAL A 103 6.58 -8.53 5.67
C VAL A 103 7.52 -9.08 4.58
N VAL A 104 7.28 -10.29 4.08
CA VAL A 104 8.18 -10.91 3.08
C VAL A 104 8.08 -10.26 1.70
N SER A 105 6.93 -9.66 1.38
CA SER A 105 6.70 -8.90 0.15
C SER A 105 7.14 -7.44 0.23
N THR A 106 7.62 -6.99 1.39
CA THR A 106 8.01 -5.61 1.66
C THR A 106 6.91 -4.58 1.42
N ILE A 107 5.64 -4.99 1.47
CA ILE A 107 4.47 -4.08 1.38
C ILE A 107 4.31 -3.33 2.70
N GLY A 108 4.22 -4.07 3.80
CA GLY A 108 4.20 -3.53 5.16
C GLY A 108 3.19 -2.40 5.43
N TYR A 109 1.89 -2.65 5.36
CA TYR A 109 0.83 -1.64 5.63
C TYR A 109 0.93 -0.91 6.97
N GLY A 110 1.58 -1.52 7.98
CA GLY A 110 1.80 -0.89 9.28
C GLY A 110 0.59 -0.86 10.23
N THR A 111 -0.62 -1.16 9.74
CA THR A 111 -1.84 -1.26 10.57
C THR A 111 -1.75 -2.35 11.63
N LEU A 112 -1.16 -3.50 11.29
CA LEU A 112 -0.81 -4.58 12.20
C LEU A 112 0.71 -4.75 12.29
N HIS A 113 1.27 -4.73 13.50
CA HIS A 113 2.71 -4.84 13.74
C HIS A 113 3.02 -5.41 15.13
N PRO A 114 4.14 -6.15 15.32
CA PRO A 114 4.49 -6.76 16.59
C PRO A 114 4.88 -5.70 17.64
N LYS A 115 4.27 -5.81 18.83
CA LYS A 115 4.52 -4.89 19.96
C LYS A 115 5.40 -5.51 21.05
N THR A 116 5.48 -6.83 21.10
CA THR A 116 6.32 -7.53 22.08
C THR A 116 7.77 -7.58 21.60
N ALA A 117 8.72 -7.51 22.53
CA ALA A 117 10.15 -7.64 22.19
C ALA A 117 10.44 -8.95 21.45
N GLY A 118 9.83 -10.07 21.87
CA GLY A 118 9.95 -11.36 21.18
C GLY A 118 9.40 -11.34 19.75
N GLY A 119 8.23 -10.74 19.53
CA GLY A 119 7.63 -10.63 18.20
C GLY A 119 8.44 -9.73 17.26
N GLN A 120 9.00 -8.63 17.79
CA GLN A 120 9.88 -7.73 17.03
C GLN A 120 11.18 -8.42 16.61
N ILE A 121 11.85 -9.12 17.54
CA ILE A 121 13.07 -9.87 17.24
C ILE A 121 12.77 -11.00 16.24
N PHE A 122 11.69 -11.74 16.43
CA PHE A 122 11.25 -12.75 15.47
C PHE A 122 11.01 -12.15 14.08
N CYS A 123 10.32 -11.01 13.99
CA CYS A 123 10.05 -10.33 12.73
C CYS A 123 11.34 -9.94 11.99
N VAL A 124 12.39 -9.52 12.71
CA VAL A 124 13.70 -9.21 12.11
C VAL A 124 14.30 -10.45 11.44
N PHE A 125 14.37 -11.59 12.15
CA PHE A 125 14.90 -12.83 11.57
C PHE A 125 14.00 -13.38 10.46
N PHE A 126 12.69 -13.31 10.63
CA PHE A 126 11.73 -13.73 9.62
C PHE A 126 11.87 -12.91 8.33
N ALA A 127 11.99 -11.59 8.41
CA ALA A 127 12.21 -10.72 7.25
C ALA A 127 13.58 -10.96 6.59
N LEU A 128 14.64 -11.16 7.38
CA LEU A 128 16.00 -11.39 6.90
C LEU A 128 16.08 -12.57 5.91
N PHE A 129 15.37 -13.66 6.18
CA PHE A 129 15.33 -14.84 5.30
C PHE A 129 14.15 -14.81 4.32
N GLY A 130 13.00 -14.27 4.75
CA GLY A 130 11.78 -14.23 3.98
C GLY A 130 11.85 -13.33 2.74
N ILE A 131 12.48 -12.15 2.83
CA ILE A 131 12.61 -11.22 1.70
C ILE A 131 13.46 -11.84 0.57
N PRO A 132 14.68 -12.38 0.83
CA PRO A 132 15.45 -13.08 -0.21
C PRO A 132 14.69 -14.27 -0.82
N LEU A 133 14.00 -15.06 0.00
CA LEU A 133 13.19 -16.18 -0.48
C LEU A 133 12.07 -15.70 -1.43
N ASN A 134 11.38 -14.62 -1.07
CA ASN A 134 10.35 -14.02 -1.89
C ASN A 134 10.91 -13.48 -3.22
N ILE A 135 12.11 -12.89 -3.22
CA ILE A 135 12.78 -12.46 -4.46
C ILE A 135 13.06 -13.65 -5.39
N VAL A 136 13.56 -14.77 -4.86
CA VAL A 136 13.79 -15.99 -5.65
C VAL A 136 12.48 -16.56 -6.19
N PHE A 137 11.42 -16.53 -5.38
CA PHE A 137 10.07 -16.93 -5.80
C PHE A 137 9.55 -16.04 -6.94
N LEU A 138 9.59 -14.71 -6.79
CA LEU A 138 9.18 -13.75 -7.81
C LEU A 138 9.99 -13.89 -9.10
N HIS A 139 11.29 -14.17 -9.01
CA HIS A 139 12.11 -14.46 -10.18
C HIS A 139 11.62 -15.73 -10.93
N ARG A 140 11.24 -16.79 -10.22
CA ARG A 140 10.67 -18.00 -10.84
C ARG A 140 9.32 -17.72 -11.51
N VAL A 141 8.44 -16.97 -10.85
CA VAL A 141 7.15 -16.54 -11.42
C VAL A 141 7.37 -15.70 -12.68
N GLY A 142 8.30 -14.74 -12.62
CA GLY A 142 8.68 -13.91 -13.77
C GLY A 142 9.23 -14.74 -14.94
N LYS A 143 10.02 -15.78 -14.67
CA LYS A 143 10.49 -16.72 -15.70
C LYS A 143 9.33 -17.49 -16.34
N MET A 144 8.34 -17.93 -15.55
CA MET A 144 7.15 -18.60 -16.06
C MET A 144 6.35 -17.67 -17.01
N LEU A 145 6.12 -16.42 -16.61
CA LEU A 145 5.47 -15.40 -17.45
C LEU A 145 6.27 -15.12 -18.74
N SER A 146 7.59 -15.03 -18.64
CA SER A 146 8.47 -14.85 -19.81
C SER A 146 8.36 -16.03 -20.80
N LEU A 147 8.25 -17.26 -20.30
CA LEU A 147 8.06 -18.44 -21.15
C LEU A 147 6.70 -18.41 -21.86
N LEU A 148 5.62 -18.01 -21.17
CA LEU A 148 4.32 -17.80 -21.79
C LEU A 148 4.39 -16.75 -22.90
N CYS A 149 5.12 -15.65 -22.65
CA CYS A 149 5.36 -14.60 -23.63
C CYS A 149 6.11 -15.11 -24.86
N LYS A 150 7.14 -15.94 -24.67
CA LYS A 150 7.87 -16.59 -25.77
C LYS A 150 7.00 -17.56 -26.56
N LYS A 151 6.17 -18.38 -25.88
CA LYS A 151 5.24 -19.31 -26.53
C LYS A 151 4.23 -18.57 -27.41
N LEU A 152 3.60 -17.52 -26.88
CA LEU A 152 2.67 -16.67 -27.63
C LEU A 152 3.37 -15.98 -28.81
N GLY A 153 4.57 -15.44 -28.59
CA GLY A 153 5.37 -14.83 -29.65
C GLY A 153 5.74 -15.82 -30.76
N LYS A 154 6.07 -17.07 -30.42
CA LYS A 154 6.34 -18.14 -31.40
C LYS A 154 5.09 -18.49 -32.21
N PHE A 155 3.95 -18.66 -31.54
CA PHE A 155 2.66 -18.92 -32.19
C PHE A 155 2.30 -17.81 -33.21
N LEU A 156 2.49 -16.54 -32.84
CA LEU A 156 2.26 -15.42 -33.76
C LEU A 156 3.29 -15.37 -34.91
N HIS A 157 4.52 -15.86 -34.67
CA HIS A 157 5.54 -15.96 -35.70
C HIS A 157 5.22 -17.03 -36.74
N GLU A 158 4.73 -18.19 -36.30
CA GLU A 158 4.28 -19.29 -37.15
C GLU A 158 3.10 -18.86 -38.05
N LYS A 159 2.29 -17.88 -37.63
CA LYS A 159 1.26 -17.22 -38.45
C LYS A 159 1.79 -16.21 -39.48
N GLY A 160 3.11 -16.13 -39.69
CA GLY A 160 3.73 -15.27 -40.71
C GLY A 160 3.86 -13.79 -40.32
N MET A 161 3.66 -13.42 -39.05
CA MET A 161 3.76 -12.03 -38.63
C MET A 161 5.21 -11.50 -38.59
N ARG A 162 5.40 -10.22 -38.91
CA ARG A 162 6.70 -9.53 -38.81
C ARG A 162 7.16 -9.42 -37.36
N LYS A 163 8.46 -9.67 -37.10
CA LYS A 163 9.07 -9.66 -35.75
C LYS A 163 8.76 -8.40 -34.91
N LYS A 164 8.80 -7.21 -35.51
CA LYS A 164 8.45 -5.94 -34.82
C LYS A 164 6.99 -5.92 -34.35
N LYS A 165 6.07 -6.40 -35.19
CA LYS A 165 4.62 -6.45 -34.89
C LYS A 165 4.32 -7.48 -33.80
N ILE A 166 5.02 -8.62 -33.80
CA ILE A 166 4.92 -9.64 -32.75
C ILE A 166 5.34 -9.05 -31.40
N LYS A 167 6.54 -8.46 -31.31
CA LYS A 167 7.02 -7.86 -30.05
C LYS A 167 6.03 -6.83 -29.49
N PHE A 168 5.52 -5.95 -30.35
CA PHE A 168 4.53 -4.95 -29.96
C PHE A 168 3.21 -5.58 -29.49
N LEU A 169 2.64 -6.51 -30.26
CA LEU A 169 1.36 -7.14 -29.92
C LEU A 169 1.45 -8.00 -28.66
N THR A 170 2.54 -8.75 -28.50
CA THR A 170 2.78 -9.54 -27.31
C THR A 170 2.96 -8.64 -26.09
N LEU A 171 3.74 -7.55 -26.19
CA LEU A 171 3.88 -6.58 -25.10
C LEU A 171 2.53 -5.97 -24.71
N LEU A 172 1.75 -5.51 -25.69
CA LEU A 172 0.43 -4.92 -25.47
C LEU A 172 -0.53 -5.92 -24.81
N PHE A 173 -0.52 -7.17 -25.26
CA PHE A 173 -1.34 -8.24 -24.68
C PHE A 173 -1.00 -8.47 -23.20
N PHE A 174 0.29 -8.68 -22.86
CA PHE A 174 0.67 -8.89 -21.46
C PHE A 174 0.41 -7.66 -20.58
N LEU A 175 0.59 -6.45 -21.11
CA LEU A 175 0.28 -5.23 -20.39
C LEU A 175 -1.24 -5.11 -20.12
N ALA A 176 -2.06 -5.29 -21.15
CA ALA A 176 -3.52 -5.21 -21.02
C ALA A 176 -4.06 -6.30 -20.09
N THR A 177 -3.60 -7.55 -20.23
CA THR A 177 -3.96 -8.65 -19.33
C THR A 177 -3.46 -8.38 -17.91
N GLY A 178 -2.26 -7.83 -17.74
CA GLY A 178 -1.73 -7.47 -16.44
C GLY A 178 -2.59 -6.42 -15.73
N ILE A 179 -2.93 -5.33 -16.41
CA ILE A 179 -3.83 -4.29 -15.88
C ILE A 179 -5.19 -4.88 -15.53
N LEU A 180 -5.77 -5.71 -16.41
CA LEU A 180 -7.06 -6.33 -16.17
C LEU A 180 -7.04 -7.25 -14.94
N VAL A 181 -6.06 -8.16 -14.85
CA VAL A 181 -6.00 -9.21 -13.82
C VAL A 181 -5.52 -8.67 -12.48
N PHE A 182 -4.57 -7.73 -12.47
CA PHE A 182 -3.96 -7.26 -11.23
C PHE A 182 -4.55 -5.95 -10.72
N LEU A 183 -5.20 -5.13 -11.56
CA LEU A 183 -5.84 -3.89 -11.12
C LEU A 183 -7.37 -3.96 -11.24
N CYS A 184 -7.92 -4.20 -12.43
CA CYS A 184 -9.37 -4.08 -12.64
C CYS A 184 -10.18 -5.17 -11.93
N LEU A 185 -9.80 -6.45 -12.06
CA LEU A 185 -10.54 -7.56 -11.45
C LEU A 185 -10.53 -7.51 -9.90
N PRO A 186 -9.38 -7.29 -9.22
CA PRO A 186 -9.36 -7.13 -7.77
C PRO A 186 -10.19 -5.93 -7.30
N SER A 187 -10.19 -4.83 -8.05
CA SER A 187 -10.99 -3.65 -7.70
C SER A 187 -12.50 -3.92 -7.71
N LEU A 188 -12.99 -4.72 -8.66
CA LEU A 188 -14.38 -5.17 -8.67
C LEU A 188 -14.69 -6.07 -7.46
N PHE A 189 -13.76 -6.95 -7.11
CA PHE A 189 -13.90 -7.82 -5.94
C PHE A 189 -14.00 -6.99 -4.65
N PHE A 190 -13.06 -6.05 -4.42
CA PHE A 190 -13.06 -5.20 -3.23
C PHE A 190 -14.27 -4.28 -3.14
N GLN A 191 -14.81 -3.84 -4.27
CA GLN A 191 -16.05 -3.05 -4.28
C GLN A 191 -17.24 -3.85 -3.70
N ILE A 192 -17.29 -5.15 -3.96
CA ILE A 192 -18.38 -6.02 -3.47
C ILE A 192 -18.13 -6.45 -2.03
N THR A 193 -16.89 -6.76 -1.65
CA THR A 193 -16.59 -7.31 -0.33
C THR A 193 -16.38 -6.25 0.75
N GLU A 194 -15.68 -5.17 0.42
CA GLU A 194 -15.28 -4.13 1.38
C GLU A 194 -16.18 -2.88 1.31
N GLY A 195 -17.09 -2.82 0.34
CA GLY A 195 -17.96 -1.66 0.13
C GLY A 195 -17.24 -0.42 -0.40
N TRP A 196 -15.98 -0.54 -0.81
CA TRP A 196 -15.19 0.55 -1.38
C TRP A 196 -15.71 0.96 -2.76
N SER A 197 -15.47 2.20 -3.17
CA SER A 197 -15.64 2.60 -4.56
C SER A 197 -14.63 1.87 -5.45
N TYR A 198 -14.98 1.71 -6.73
CA TYR A 198 -14.09 1.09 -7.71
C TYR A 198 -12.73 1.81 -7.83
N SER A 199 -12.71 3.14 -7.69
CA SER A 199 -11.49 3.95 -7.68
C SER A 199 -10.58 3.65 -6.50
N GLU A 200 -11.16 3.48 -5.30
CA GLU A 200 -10.41 3.09 -4.10
C GLU A 200 -9.85 1.68 -4.25
N GLY A 201 -10.62 0.76 -4.85
CA GLY A 201 -10.13 -0.58 -5.19
C GLY A 201 -8.91 -0.55 -6.12
N ILE A 202 -8.93 0.29 -7.17
CA ILE A 202 -7.78 0.44 -8.09
C ILE A 202 -6.58 1.02 -7.36
N TYR A 203 -6.80 2.06 -6.56
CA TYR A 203 -5.78 2.70 -5.76
C TYR A 203 -5.12 1.68 -4.82
N PHE A 204 -5.93 0.95 -4.04
CA PHE A 204 -5.45 -0.10 -3.14
C PHE A 204 -4.66 -1.18 -3.89
N ALA A 205 -5.19 -1.71 -5.00
CA ALA A 205 -4.49 -2.73 -5.78
C ALA A 205 -3.13 -2.24 -6.29
N PHE A 206 -3.05 -1.01 -6.80
CA PHE A 206 -1.80 -0.43 -7.28
C PHE A 206 -0.80 -0.19 -6.15
N ILE A 207 -1.21 0.43 -5.04
CA ILE A 207 -0.36 0.71 -3.87
C ILE A 207 0.17 -0.59 -3.25
N THR A 208 -0.63 -1.65 -3.28
CA THR A 208 -0.26 -3.00 -2.83
C THR A 208 0.78 -3.64 -3.76
N LEU A 209 0.50 -3.70 -5.06
CA LEU A 209 1.36 -4.37 -6.04
C LEU A 209 2.69 -3.65 -6.28
N SER A 210 2.69 -2.33 -6.13
CA SER A 210 3.90 -1.50 -6.17
C SER A 210 4.71 -1.57 -4.88
N THR A 211 4.24 -2.31 -3.86
CA THR A 211 4.88 -2.47 -2.55
C THR A 211 5.04 -1.14 -1.79
N ILE A 212 4.18 -0.15 -2.05
CA ILE A 212 4.15 1.11 -1.31
C ILE A 212 3.46 0.91 0.05
N GLY A 213 2.30 0.25 0.05
CA GLY A 213 1.61 -0.20 1.26
C GLY A 213 1.28 0.89 2.29
N PHE A 214 0.49 1.91 1.93
CA PHE A 214 0.14 3.00 2.87
C PHE A 214 -0.68 2.55 4.09
N GLY A 215 -1.51 1.51 3.96
CA GLY A 215 -2.31 0.97 5.05
C GLY A 215 -3.57 1.78 5.40
N ASP A 216 -3.88 2.79 4.60
CA ASP A 216 -5.14 3.53 4.60
C ASP A 216 -6.34 2.63 4.25
N TYR A 217 -6.14 1.72 3.28
CA TYR A 217 -7.07 0.63 2.95
C TYR A 217 -6.43 -0.73 3.28
N VAL A 218 -7.18 -1.60 3.95
CA VAL A 218 -6.78 -2.98 4.29
C VAL A 218 -8.01 -3.87 4.24
N VAL A 219 -7.87 -5.04 3.62
CA VAL A 219 -8.93 -6.04 3.43
C VAL A 219 -9.21 -6.78 4.73
N GLY A 220 -10.48 -7.10 5.00
CA GLY A 220 -10.87 -7.99 6.11
C GLY A 220 -10.97 -7.31 7.48
N LYS A 221 -11.44 -6.06 7.52
CA LYS A 221 -11.85 -5.38 8.75
C LYS A 221 -13.24 -5.78 9.21
#